data_AF-A0AAU6PFT2-F1
#
_entry.id   AF-A0AAU6PFT2-F1
#
_cell.length_a   1.000
_cell.length_b   1.000
_cell.length_c   1.000
_cell.angle_alpha   90.00
_cell.angle_beta   90.00
_cell.angle_gamma   90.00
#
_symmetry.space_group_name_H-M   'P 1'
#
loop_
_entity.id
_entity.type
_entity.pdbx_description
1 polymer ?
#
loop_
_entity_poly.entity_id
_entity_poly.type
_entity_poly.pdbx_seq_one_letter_code
_entity_poly.pdbx_strand_id
1 'polypeptide(L)' 'MKKSFKNVLLAVSLFFLFLSIIAMLAQQIFYPQYIDAQGVLHETLWVPIGAFSFLLGLIGLTVYLMILIFKSIKRWIK' A
#
# COMPACT_ATOMS: atom_id res chain seq x y z
N MET A 1 15.33 -21.44 -7.29
CA MET A 1 15.83 -20.10 -7.65
C MET A 1 15.64 -19.16 -6.46
N LYS A 2 16.71 -18.64 -5.84
CA LYS A 2 16.58 -17.65 -4.74
C LYS A 2 16.03 -16.34 -5.31
N LYS A 3 14.82 -15.93 -4.91
CA LYS A 3 14.28 -14.62 -5.30
C LYS A 3 15.17 -13.52 -4.69
N SER A 4 15.58 -12.56 -5.49
CA SER A 4 16.31 -11.38 -5.01
C SER A 4 15.42 -10.63 -4.01
N PHE A 5 15.98 -10.27 -2.84
CA PHE A 5 15.27 -9.52 -1.79
C PHE A 5 14.53 -8.29 -2.35
N LYS A 6 15.15 -7.59 -3.31
CA LYS A 6 14.55 -6.44 -4.00
C LYS A 6 13.25 -6.77 -4.72
N ASN A 7 13.22 -7.92 -5.40
CA ASN A 7 12.06 -8.34 -6.19
C ASN A 7 10.92 -8.75 -5.25
N VAL A 8 11.25 -9.37 -4.11
CA VAL A 8 10.27 -9.68 -3.06
C VAL A 8 9.72 -8.40 -2.45
N LEU A 9 10.59 -7.45 -2.07
CA LEU A 9 10.18 -6.16 -1.52
C LEU A 9 9.25 -5.40 -2.47
N LEU A 10 9.61 -5.31 -3.76
CA LEU A 10 8.76 -4.68 -4.77
C LEU A 10 7.41 -5.39 -4.90
N ALA A 11 7.41 -6.73 -5.02
CA ALA A 11 6.18 -7.49 -5.17
C ALA A 11 5.24 -7.33 -3.97
N VAL A 12 5.77 -7.37 -2.74
CA VAL A 12 5.01 -7.16 -1.50
C VAL A 12 4.45 -5.74 -1.45
N SER A 13 5.25 -4.73 -1.82
CA SER A 13 4.81 -3.33 -1.84
C SER A 13 3.66 -3.12 -2.83
N LEU A 14 3.79 -3.65 -4.04
CA LEU A 14 2.75 -3.57 -5.06
C LEU A 14 1.49 -4.34 -4.65
N PHE A 15 1.63 -5.49 -4.00
CA PHE A 15 0.50 -6.24 -3.46
C PHE A 15 -0.29 -5.41 -2.43
N PHE A 16 0.39 -4.74 -1.49
CA PHE A 16 -0.29 -3.90 -0.50
C PHE A 16 -0.94 -2.65 -1.11
N LEU A 17 -0.32 -2.03 -2.11
CA LEU A 17 -0.94 -0.92 -2.85
C LEU A 17 -2.19 -1.40 -3.61
N PHE A 18 -2.12 -2.56 -4.25
CA PHE A 18 -3.27 -3.17 -4.92
C PHE A 18 -4.39 -3.52 -3.94
N LEU A 19 -4.05 -4.07 -2.77
CA LEU A 19 -5.01 -4.39 -1.71
C LEU A 19 -5.69 -3.12 -1.19
N SER A 20 -4.97 -2.01 -1.08
CA SER A 20 -5.54 -0.70 -0.73
C SER A 20 -6.60 -0.26 -1.74
N ILE A 21 -6.29 -0.35 -3.04
CA ILE A 21 -7.25 0.00 -4.10
C ILE A 21 -8.50 -0.87 -4.02
N ILE A 22 -8.33 -2.20 -3.88
CA ILE A 22 -9.46 -3.12 -3.74
C ILE A 22 -10.32 -2.77 -2.52
N ALA A 23 -9.69 -2.51 -1.37
CA ALA A 23 -10.41 -2.19 -0.15
C ALA A 23 -11.22 -0.88 -0.30
N MET A 24 -10.64 0.15 -0.93
CA MET A 24 -11.35 1.41 -1.16
C MET A 24 -12.51 1.24 -2.15
N LEU A 25 -12.31 0.46 -3.23
CA LEU A 25 -13.40 0.13 -4.15
C LEU A 25 -14.51 -0.68 -3.47
N ALA A 26 -14.15 -1.65 -2.61
CA ALA A 26 -15.11 -2.44 -1.86
C ALA A 26 -15.93 -1.55 -0.89
N GLN A 27 -15.27 -0.63 -0.19
CA GLN A 27 -15.95 0.38 0.63
C GLN A 27 -16.93 1.19 -0.21
N GLN A 28 -16.50 1.71 -1.36
CA GLN A 28 -17.31 2.61 -2.17
C GLN A 28 -18.52 1.90 -2.82
N ILE A 29 -18.34 0.67 -3.29
CA ILE A 29 -19.35 -0.06 -4.06
C ILE A 29 -20.36 -0.77 -3.14
N PHE A 30 -19.87 -1.44 -2.10
CA PHE A 30 -20.71 -2.34 -1.30
C PHE A 30 -21.10 -1.75 0.05
N TYR A 31 -20.32 -0.81 0.58
CA TYR A 31 -20.49 -0.30 1.95
C TYR A 31 -20.35 1.22 2.03
N PRO A 32 -21.14 1.99 1.27
CA PRO A 32 -21.05 3.44 1.28
C PRO A 32 -21.21 3.97 2.72
N GLN A 33 -20.38 4.95 3.07
CA GLN A 33 -20.42 5.58 4.38
C GLN A 33 -21.74 6.34 4.54
N TYR A 34 -22.34 6.23 5.71
CA TYR A 34 -23.52 7.00 6.06
C TYR A 34 -23.45 7.47 7.51
N ILE A 35 -24.13 8.58 7.76
CA ILE A 35 -24.33 9.13 9.09
C ILE A 35 -25.74 8.72 9.52
N ASP A 36 -25.87 8.12 10.70
CA ASP A 36 -27.18 7.75 11.23
C ASP A 36 -27.95 8.96 11.79
N ALA A 37 -29.18 8.71 12.27
CA ALA A 37 -30.03 9.76 12.85
C ALA A 37 -29.45 10.37 14.14
N GLN A 38 -28.47 9.70 14.76
CA GLN A 38 -27.77 10.09 15.97
C GLN A 38 -26.47 10.84 15.67
N GLY A 39 -26.13 11.03 14.39
CA GLY A 39 -24.90 11.71 13.97
C GLY A 39 -23.65 10.83 14.01
N VAL A 40 -23.80 9.50 14.16
CA VAL A 40 -22.68 8.56 14.18
C VAL A 40 -22.35 8.12 12.77
N LEU A 41 -21.06 8.20 12.43
CA LEU A 41 -20.52 7.74 11.16
C LEU A 41 -20.32 6.22 11.21
N HIS A 42 -21.07 5.50 10.40
CA HIS A 42 -20.92 4.06 10.26
C HIS A 42 -20.01 3.75 9.09
N GLU A 43 -18.78 3.37 9.40
CA GLU A 43 -17.80 2.87 8.45
C GLU A 43 -17.56 1.39 8.65
N THR A 44 -17.13 0.70 7.59
CA THR A 44 -16.69 -0.69 7.72
C THR A 44 -15.18 -0.78 7.84
N LEU A 45 -14.68 -1.98 8.11
CA LEU A 45 -13.24 -2.25 8.22
C LEU A 45 -12.49 -2.04 6.89
N TRP A 46 -13.17 -1.87 5.75
CA TRP A 46 -12.51 -1.62 4.47
C TRP A 46 -11.67 -0.34 4.47
N VAL A 47 -12.11 0.71 5.17
CA VAL A 47 -11.35 1.97 5.28
C VAL A 47 -10.04 1.77 6.06
N PRO A 48 -10.05 1.26 7.31
CA PRO A 48 -8.83 0.91 8.04
C PRO A 48 -7.91 -0.05 7.28
N ILE A 49 -8.45 -1.10 6.66
CA ILE A 49 -7.66 -2.07 5.89
C ILE A 49 -6.98 -1.39 4.69
N GLY A 50 -7.71 -0.56 3.96
CA GLY A 50 -7.17 0.14 2.81
C GLY A 50 -6.12 1.17 3.18
N ALA A 51 -6.31 1.90 4.29
CA ALA A 51 -5.35 2.87 4.80
C ALA A 51 -4.05 2.19 5.29
N PHE A 52 -4.18 1.10 6.06
CA PHE A 52 -3.03 0.34 6.54
C PHE A 52 -2.24 -0.29 5.39
N SER A 53 -2.96 -0.88 4.43
CA SER A 53 -2.34 -1.46 3.23
C SER A 53 -1.65 -0.39 2.38
N PHE A 54 -2.26 0.79 2.22
CA PHE A 54 -1.63 1.91 1.53
C PHE A 54 -0.32 2.32 2.19
N LEU A 55 -0.33 2.50 3.52
CA LEU A 55 0.85 2.89 4.29
C LEU A 55 2.00 1.89 4.12
N LEU A 56 1.71 0.58 4.29
CA LEU A 56 2.72 -0.46 4.11
C LEU A 56 3.26 -0.50 2.68
N GLY A 57 2.37 -0.38 1.69
CA GLY A 57 2.74 -0.33 0.28
C GLY A 57 3.66 0.85 -0.02
N LEU A 58 3.33 2.04 0.49
CA LEU A 58 4.10 3.27 0.30
C LEU A 58 5.48 3.18 0.97
N ILE A 59 5.55 2.69 2.21
CA ILE A 59 6.81 2.51 2.94
C ILE A 59 7.71 1.53 2.18
N GLY A 60 7.16 0.36 1.80
CA GLY A 60 7.91 -0.65 1.06
C GLY A 60 8.45 -0.14 -0.29
N LEU A 61 7.61 0.59 -1.03
CA LEU A 61 7.99 1.20 -2.30
C LEU A 61 9.10 2.24 -2.12
N THR A 62 8.98 3.10 -1.10
CA THR A 62 9.99 4.11 -0.76
C THR A 62 11.33 3.46 -0.46
N VAL A 63 11.36 2.41 0.38
CA VAL A 63 12.59 1.66 0.67
C VAL A 63 13.17 1.04 -0.60
N TYR A 64 12.34 0.44 -1.45
CA TYR A 64 12.80 -0.12 -2.72
C TYR A 64 13.47 0.93 -3.63
N LEU A 65 12.84 2.10 -3.76
CA LEU A 65 13.37 3.23 -4.54
C LEU A 65 14.68 3.74 -3.97
N MET A 66 14.79 3.91 -2.65
CA MET A 66 16.05 4.29 -2.00
C MET A 66 17.17 3.31 -2.33
N ILE A 67 16.92 2.00 -2.23
CA ILE A 67 17.92 0.97 -2.55
C ILE A 67 18.30 1.01 -4.04
N LEU A 68 17.39 1.36 -4.95
CA LEU A 68 17.71 1.58 -6.36
C LEU A 68 18.62 2.79 -6.54
N ILE A 69 18.26 3.93 -5.96
CA ILE A 69 19.02 5.18 -6.04
C ILE A 69 20.45 4.97 -5.50
N PHE A 70 20.61 4.36 -4.32
CA PHE A 70 21.92 4.08 -3.75
C PHE A 70 22.77 3.18 -4.65
N LYS A 71 22.18 2.18 -5.30
CA LYS A 71 22.91 1.33 -6.26
C LYS A 71 23.32 2.10 -7.50
N SER A 72 22.47 2.98 -8.01
CA SER A 72 22.79 3.84 -9.15
C SER A 72 23.95 4.78 -8.80
N ILE A 73 23.88 5.49 -7.69
CA ILE A 73 24.97 6.40 -7.25
C ILE A 73 26.30 5.64 -7.11
N LYS A 74 26.30 4.47 -6.45
CA LYS A 74 27.52 3.66 -6.28
C LYS A 74 28.10 3.19 -7.62
N ARG A 75 27.27 2.96 -8.63
CA ARG A 75 27.73 2.60 -9.99
C ARG A 75 28.39 3.78 -10.70
N TRP A 76 27.95 5.01 -10.44
CA TRP A 76 28.52 6.22 -11.07
C TRP A 76 29.85 6.66 -10.46
N ILE A 77 30.10 6.33 -9.19
CA ILE A 77 31.35 6.69 -8.48
C ILE A 77 32.51 5.72 -8.82
N LYS A 78 32.21 4.55 -9.37
CA LYS A 78 33.19 3.50 -9.69
C LYS A 78 33.49 3.47 -11.18
#